data_AF-A0A0F9EXN1-F1
#
_entry.id   AF-A0A0F9EXN1-F1
#
_cell.length_a   1.000
_cell.length_b   1.000
_cell.length_c   1.000
_cell.angle_alpha   90.00
_cell.angle_beta   90.00
_cell.angle_gamma   90.00
#
_symmetry.space_group_name_H-M   'P 1'
#
loop_
_entity.id
_entity.type
_entity.pdbx_description
1 polymer ?
#
loop_
_entity_poly.entity_id
_entity_poly.type
_entity_poly.pdbx_seq_one_letter_code
_entity_poly.pdbx_strand_id
1 'polypeptide(L)'
;MIVVMRPGATGDQVQHVVDLVREYGLTDHVIHGTDRTVVACIGDKRAVDKSAIENAPMVERVMPILAPYKMASTEVKQARTTIAVGPNKFAIGGRRVGLIAGPCAVEGMEQILTCASEVSENRGHILRGGCFKPRTSPYSFQGLGYEGLD
;
A
#
# COMPACT_ATOMS: atom_id res chain seq x y z
N MET A 1 -4.59 -15.80 -8.80
CA MET A 1 -5.83 -15.00 -8.75
C MET A 1 -7.01 -15.94 -8.91
N ILE A 2 -8.21 -15.48 -8.59
CA ILE A 2 -9.45 -16.23 -8.71
C ILE A 2 -10.35 -15.43 -9.65
N VAL A 3 -10.78 -16.06 -10.74
CA VAL A 3 -11.80 -15.53 -11.64
C VAL A 3 -13.13 -16.12 -11.25
N VAL A 4 -14.08 -15.27 -10.88
CA VAL A 4 -15.45 -15.68 -10.55
C VAL A 4 -16.31 -15.47 -11.79
N MET A 5 -16.90 -16.54 -12.30
CA MET A 5 -17.85 -16.47 -13.43
C MET A 5 -19.24 -16.06 -12.92
N ARG A 6 -20.01 -15.37 -13.76
CA ARG A 6 -21.44 -15.10 -13.54
C ARG A 6 -22.23 -16.42 -13.54
N PRO A 7 -23.38 -16.50 -12.83
CA PRO A 7 -24.27 -17.64 -12.92
C PRO A 7 -24.71 -17.93 -14.37
N GLY A 8 -24.76 -19.20 -14.75
CA GLY A 8 -25.17 -19.62 -16.10
C GLY A 8 -24.09 -19.51 -17.18
N ALA A 9 -22.81 -19.30 -16.81
CA ALA A 9 -21.70 -19.37 -17.75
C ALA A 9 -21.62 -20.75 -18.42
N THR A 10 -21.55 -20.78 -19.75
CA THR A 10 -21.46 -22.02 -20.54
C THR A 10 -20.07 -22.63 -20.47
N GLY A 11 -19.95 -23.91 -20.83
CA GLY A 11 -18.66 -24.60 -20.90
C GLY A 11 -17.67 -23.87 -21.82
N ASP A 12 -18.12 -23.38 -22.98
CA ASP A 12 -17.29 -22.65 -23.93
C ASP A 12 -16.76 -21.33 -23.35
N GLN A 13 -17.57 -20.62 -22.55
CA GLN A 13 -17.16 -19.37 -21.90
C GLN A 13 -16.14 -19.62 -20.80
N VAL A 14 -16.30 -20.71 -20.04
CA VAL A 14 -15.31 -21.14 -19.04
C VAL A 14 -14.01 -21.54 -19.74
N GLN A 15 -14.10 -22.29 -20.84
CA GLN A 15 -12.94 -22.71 -21.60
C GLN A 15 -12.18 -21.52 -22.20
N HIS A 16 -12.88 -20.50 -22.70
CA HIS A 16 -12.26 -19.27 -23.17
C HIS A 16 -11.43 -18.58 -22.08
N VAL A 17 -11.95 -18.50 -20.85
CA VAL A 17 -11.20 -17.95 -19.70
C VAL A 17 -9.98 -18.83 -19.37
N VAL A 18 -10.12 -20.16 -19.42
CA VAL A 18 -9.01 -21.10 -19.22
C VAL A 18 -7.91 -20.90 -20.26
N ASP A 19 -8.28 -20.72 -21.52
CA ASP A 19 -7.32 -20.52 -22.62
C ASP A 19 -6.57 -19.20 -22.44
N LEU A 20 -7.27 -18.11 -22.10
CA LEU A 20 -6.63 -16.83 -21.74
C LEU A 20 -5.64 -17.02 -20.58
N VAL A 21 -6.04 -17.72 -19.51
CA VAL A 21 -5.17 -18.00 -18.36
C VAL A 21 -3.88 -18.74 -18.78
N ARG A 22 -4.00 -19.71 -19.68
CA ARG A 22 -2.86 -20.47 -20.23
C ARG A 22 -1.97 -19.64 -21.15
N GLU A 23 -2.55 -18.76 -21.97
CA GLU A 23 -1.79 -17.81 -22.80
C GLU A 23 -0.90 -16.89 -21.96
N TYR A 24 -1.37 -16.51 -20.77
CA TYR A 24 -0.56 -15.76 -19.81
C TYR A 24 0.52 -16.61 -19.12
N GLY A 25 0.59 -17.91 -19.39
CA GLY A 25 1.51 -18.85 -18.76
C GLY A 25 1.21 -19.08 -17.28
N LEU A 26 -0.07 -19.02 -16.91
CA LEU A 26 -0.58 -19.39 -15.59
C LEU A 26 -1.20 -20.79 -15.66
N THR A 27 -1.21 -21.51 -14.54
CA THR A 27 -1.93 -22.78 -14.43
C THR A 27 -3.36 -22.51 -14.01
N ASP A 28 -4.33 -23.08 -14.71
CA ASP A 28 -5.74 -23.03 -14.37
C ASP A 28 -6.15 -24.20 -13.46
N HIS A 29 -7.13 -23.96 -12.60
CA HIS A 29 -7.91 -24.99 -11.95
C HIS A 29 -9.37 -24.53 -11.89
N VAL A 30 -10.23 -25.23 -12.62
CA VAL A 30 -11.66 -24.94 -12.66
C VAL A 30 -12.35 -25.64 -11.49
N ILE A 31 -13.27 -24.93 -10.83
CA ILE A 31 -14.10 -25.42 -9.73
C ILE A 31 -15.54 -25.15 -10.12
N HIS A 32 -16.31 -26.22 -10.35
CA HIS A 32 -17.74 -26.15 -10.60
C HIS A 32 -18.49 -26.20 -9.27
N GLY A 33 -18.93 -25.04 -8.79
CA GLY A 33 -19.82 -24.95 -7.65
C GLY A 33 -21.29 -25.20 -8.04
N THR A 34 -22.15 -25.35 -7.05
CA THR A 34 -23.60 -25.51 -7.25
C THR A 34 -24.24 -24.31 -7.95
N ASP A 35 -23.78 -23.10 -7.61
CA ASP A 35 -24.36 -21.85 -8.14
C ASP A 35 -23.44 -21.14 -9.14
N ARG A 36 -22.11 -21.32 -9.01
CA ARG A 36 -21.10 -20.56 -9.76
C ARG A 36 -19.89 -21.41 -10.10
N THR A 37 -19.30 -21.12 -11.26
CA THR A 37 -18.00 -21.65 -11.66
C THR A 37 -16.90 -20.66 -11.30
N VAL A 38 -15.79 -21.18 -10.78
CA VAL A 38 -14.62 -20.41 -10.37
C VAL A 38 -13.39 -20.96 -11.08
N VAL A 39 -12.55 -20.09 -11.64
CA VAL A 39 -11.27 -20.48 -12.24
C VAL A 39 -10.15 -19.92 -11.35
N ALA A 40 -9.44 -20.80 -10.66
CA ALA A 40 -8.24 -20.44 -9.93
C ALA A 40 -7.06 -20.38 -10.91
N CYS A 41 -6.35 -19.25 -10.94
CA CYS A 41 -5.15 -19.06 -11.74
C CYS A 41 -3.92 -19.04 -10.81
N ILE A 42 -3.05 -20.02 -10.97
CA ILE A 42 -1.87 -20.26 -10.13
C ILE A 42 -0.61 -19.85 -10.91
N GLY A 43 0.27 -19.07 -10.28
CA GLY A 43 1.52 -18.58 -10.86
C GLY A 43 1.86 -17.16 -10.40
N ASP A 44 3.15 -16.79 -10.40
CA ASP A 44 3.64 -15.49 -9.93
C ASP A 44 3.95 -14.55 -11.11
N LYS A 45 2.91 -14.12 -11.82
CA LYS A 45 3.01 -13.11 -12.88
C LYS A 45 2.12 -11.91 -12.58
N ARG A 46 2.60 -11.05 -11.68
CA ARG A 46 1.86 -9.89 -11.16
C ARG A 46 1.81 -8.70 -12.12
N ALA A 47 2.78 -8.62 -13.02
CA ALA A 47 2.94 -7.54 -14.00
C ALA A 47 2.18 -7.78 -15.31
N VAL A 48 1.40 -8.86 -15.39
CA VAL A 48 0.60 -9.15 -16.58
C VAL A 48 -0.66 -8.31 -16.55
N ASP A 49 -0.95 -7.65 -17.66
CA ASP A 49 -2.21 -6.95 -17.89
C ASP A 49 -3.35 -7.96 -17.90
N LYS A 50 -4.25 -7.85 -16.92
CA LYS A 50 -5.38 -8.78 -16.70
C LYS A 50 -6.64 -8.32 -17.41
N SER A 51 -6.58 -7.20 -18.13
CA SER A 51 -7.73 -6.58 -18.78
C SER A 51 -8.48 -7.57 -19.69
N ALA A 52 -7.78 -8.47 -20.38
CA ALA A 52 -8.45 -9.45 -21.24
C ALA A 52 -9.31 -10.45 -20.44
N ILE A 53 -8.83 -10.90 -19.27
CA ILE A 53 -9.59 -11.82 -18.40
C ILE A 53 -10.73 -11.06 -17.72
N GLU A 54 -10.50 -9.84 -17.25
CA GLU A 54 -11.51 -9.02 -16.57
C GLU A 54 -12.68 -8.65 -17.50
N ASN A 55 -12.40 -8.45 -18.79
CA ASN A 55 -13.40 -8.12 -19.81
C ASN A 55 -13.94 -9.34 -20.57
N ALA A 56 -13.48 -10.56 -20.24
CA ALA A 56 -13.95 -11.76 -20.91
C ALA A 56 -15.47 -11.98 -20.64
N PRO A 57 -16.22 -12.50 -21.61
CA PRO A 57 -17.65 -12.78 -21.44
C PRO A 57 -17.93 -13.64 -20.21
N MET A 58 -18.99 -13.28 -19.49
CA MET A 58 -19.45 -13.99 -18.28
C MET A 58 -18.46 -14.02 -17.11
N VAL A 59 -17.38 -13.22 -17.14
CA VAL A 59 -16.62 -12.91 -15.93
C VAL A 59 -17.39 -11.90 -15.08
N GLU A 60 -17.49 -12.17 -13.78
CA GLU A 60 -18.11 -11.28 -12.80
C GLU A 60 -17.06 -10.39 -12.12
N ARG A 61 -15.97 -11.01 -11.67
CA ARG A 61 -14.84 -10.31 -11.05
C ARG A 61 -13.59 -11.17 -11.01
N VAL A 62 -12.44 -10.53 -11.02
CA VAL A 62 -11.13 -11.15 -10.81
C VAL A 62 -10.57 -10.68 -9.47
N MET A 63 -10.19 -11.61 -8.61
CA MET A 63 -9.68 -11.33 -7.27
C MET A 63 -8.25 -11.84 -7.14
N PRO A 64 -7.29 -11.04 -6.66
CA PRO A 64 -5.98 -11.57 -6.33
C PRO A 64 -6.09 -12.56 -5.14
N ILE A 65 -5.30 -13.64 -5.17
CA ILE A 65 -5.22 -14.60 -4.04
C ILE A 65 -4.32 -14.05 -2.95
N LEU A 66 -3.21 -13.43 -3.35
CA LEU A 66 -2.25 -12.80 -2.45
C LEU A 66 -2.47 -11.29 -2.47
N ALA A 67 -2.23 -10.64 -1.33
CA ALA A 67 -2.21 -9.19 -1.29
C ALA A 67 -1.22 -8.62 -2.34
N PRO A 68 -1.59 -7.55 -3.06
CA PRO A 68 -0.72 -6.96 -4.09
C PRO A 68 0.57 -6.35 -3.49
N TYR A 69 0.59 -6.11 -2.18
CA TYR A 69 1.68 -5.52 -1.40
C TYR A 69 2.49 -6.57 -0.62
N LYS A 70 2.99 -7.63 -1.30
CA LYS A 70 3.71 -8.77 -0.67
C LYS A 70 4.74 -8.36 0.40
N MET A 71 5.60 -7.36 0.13
CA MET A 71 6.66 -6.95 1.06
C MET A 71 6.13 -6.24 2.32
N ALA A 72 4.98 -5.58 2.22
CA ALA A 72 4.33 -4.90 3.34
C ALA A 72 3.24 -5.76 4.00
N SER A 73 2.92 -6.93 3.43
CA SER A 73 1.88 -7.82 3.93
C SER A 73 2.34 -8.62 5.13
N THR A 74 1.46 -8.75 6.12
CA THR A 74 1.67 -9.65 7.27
C THR A 74 1.62 -11.12 6.88
N GLU A 75 1.03 -11.47 5.72
CA GLU A 75 1.05 -12.83 5.16
C GLU A 75 2.48 -13.31 4.87
N VAL A 76 3.36 -12.38 4.49
CA VAL A 76 4.75 -12.69 4.10
C VAL A 76 5.70 -12.41 5.24
N LYS A 77 5.48 -11.30 5.98
CA LYS A 77 6.25 -10.97 7.17
C LYS A 77 5.32 -10.90 8.39
N GLN A 78 5.24 -12.01 9.11
CA GLN A 78 4.39 -12.11 10.30
C GLN A 78 4.93 -11.27 11.48
N ALA A 79 6.26 -11.16 11.59
CA ALA A 79 6.89 -10.38 12.65
C ALA A 79 6.74 -8.87 12.39
N ARG A 80 6.38 -8.11 13.45
CA ARG A 80 6.31 -6.65 13.37
C ARG A 80 7.65 -6.06 12.95
N THR A 81 7.62 -5.18 11.95
CA THR A 81 8.79 -4.35 11.62
C THR A 81 8.96 -3.29 12.70
N THR A 82 10.15 -3.22 13.29
CA THR A 82 10.55 -2.15 14.19
C THR A 82 11.64 -1.31 13.53
N ILE A 83 11.54 0.02 13.64
CA ILE A 83 12.51 0.96 13.10
C ILE A 83 13.07 1.78 14.26
N ALA A 84 14.38 1.71 14.49
CA ALA A 84 15.07 2.50 15.50
C ALA A 84 15.34 3.91 14.95
N VAL A 85 14.88 4.94 15.66
CA VAL A 85 14.99 6.35 15.24
C VAL A 85 15.69 7.18 16.32
N GLY A 86 16.52 8.13 15.89
CA GLY A 86 17.22 9.09 16.75
C GLY A 86 18.38 8.47 17.56
N PRO A 87 19.11 9.31 18.32
CA PRO A 87 20.29 8.87 19.09
C PRO A 87 19.93 7.84 20.16
N ASN A 88 18.72 7.93 20.74
CA ASN A 88 18.21 7.01 21.74
C ASN A 88 17.61 5.71 21.15
N LYS A 89 17.69 5.52 19.82
CA LYS A 89 17.19 4.33 19.11
C LYS A 89 15.75 3.94 19.50
N PHE A 90 14.85 4.93 19.57
CA PHE A 90 13.46 4.65 19.89
C PHE A 90 12.82 3.78 18.79
N ALA A 91 12.19 2.68 19.19
CA ALA A 91 11.64 1.69 18.25
C ALA A 91 10.19 2.02 17.83
N ILE A 92 10.04 2.64 16.66
CA ILE A 92 8.74 2.80 15.99
C ILE A 92 8.26 1.43 15.51
N GLY A 93 7.00 1.09 15.81
CA GLY A 93 6.43 -0.25 15.57
C GLY A 93 6.62 -1.24 16.72
N GLY A 94 7.28 -0.82 17.81
CA GLY A 94 7.43 -1.59 19.05
C GLY A 94 6.18 -1.58 19.94
N ARG A 95 6.35 -1.93 21.23
CA ARG A 95 5.25 -1.96 22.22
C ARG A 95 4.89 -0.59 22.81
N ARG A 96 5.82 0.38 22.74
CA ARG A 96 5.60 1.74 23.23
C ARG A 96 4.97 2.60 22.14
N VAL A 97 4.07 3.50 22.53
CA VAL A 97 3.48 4.49 21.63
C VAL A 97 4.54 5.56 21.34
N GLY A 98 4.84 5.78 20.06
CA GLY A 98 5.73 6.86 19.62
C GLY A 98 4.95 8.15 19.45
N LEU A 99 5.52 9.26 19.92
CA LEU A 99 4.98 10.60 19.71
C LEU A 99 5.87 11.39 18.75
N ILE A 100 5.30 11.79 17.62
CA ILE A 100 5.91 12.66 16.62
C ILE A 100 5.14 13.98 16.62
N ALA A 101 5.80 15.07 16.98
CA ALA A 101 5.14 16.37 17.16
C ALA A 101 6.02 17.52 16.66
N GLY A 102 5.43 18.68 16.47
CA GLY A 102 6.09 19.85 15.90
C GLY A 102 5.21 20.54 14.85
N PRO A 103 5.66 21.68 14.32
CA PRO A 103 4.81 22.56 13.55
C PRO A 103 4.46 22.02 12.16
N CYS A 104 3.40 22.59 11.58
CA CYS A 104 2.97 22.28 10.22
C CYS A 104 4.02 22.74 9.19
N ALA A 105 4.61 23.91 9.40
CA ALA A 105 5.71 24.45 8.62
C ALA A 105 6.79 24.99 9.57
N VAL A 106 8.05 24.89 9.14
CA VAL A 106 9.15 25.58 9.81
C VAL A 106 9.10 27.04 9.37
N GLU A 107 8.90 27.95 10.31
CA GLU A 107 8.70 29.38 10.06
C GLU A 107 9.87 30.23 10.56
N GLY A 108 10.75 29.64 11.37
CA GLY A 108 11.98 30.26 11.82
C GLY A 108 12.68 29.44 12.91
N MET A 109 13.93 29.79 13.19
CA MET A 109 14.80 29.07 14.13
C MET A 109 14.23 29.07 15.57
N GLU A 110 13.78 30.23 16.06
CA GLU A 110 13.22 30.35 17.42
C GLU A 110 11.98 29.46 17.60
N GLN A 111 11.09 29.46 16.61
CA GLN A 111 9.88 28.66 16.62
C GLN A 111 10.18 27.16 16.65
N ILE A 112 11.08 26.68 15.79
CA ILE A 112 11.38 25.25 15.71
C ILE A 112 12.16 24.76 16.94
N LEU A 113 13.06 25.57 17.50
CA LEU A 113 13.79 25.25 18.72
C LEU A 113 12.87 25.22 19.94
N THR A 114 11.92 26.16 20.04
CA THR A 114 10.90 26.14 21.10
C THR A 114 10.06 24.86 21.00
N CYS A 115 9.60 24.51 19.78
CA CYS A 115 8.89 23.25 19.56
C CYS A 115 9.74 22.02 19.94
N ALA A 116 11.04 22.05 19.65
CA ALA A 116 11.95 20.95 20.01
C ALA A 116 12.05 20.77 21.53
N SER A 117 12.17 21.88 22.29
CA SER A 117 12.19 21.85 23.76
C SER A 117 10.92 21.24 24.31
N GLU A 118 9.76 21.74 23.87
CA GLU A 118 8.45 21.25 24.30
C GLU A 118 8.25 19.75 24.01
N VAL A 119 8.64 19.31 22.81
CA VAL A 119 8.57 17.90 22.43
C VAL A 119 9.48 17.06 23.34
N SER A 120 10.70 17.50 23.60
CA SER A 120 11.64 16.78 24.46
C SER A 120 11.15 16.69 25.91
N GLU A 121 10.71 17.80 26.48
CA GLU A 121 10.24 17.91 27.88
C GLU A 121 8.98 17.08 28.13
N ASN A 122 8.09 17.01 27.13
CA ASN A 122 6.83 16.26 27.21
C ASN A 122 6.95 14.80 26.72
N ARG A 123 8.15 14.21 26.74
CA ARG A 123 8.41 12.81 26.37
C ARG A 123 8.03 12.49 24.92
N GLY A 124 8.07 13.48 24.05
CA GLY A 124 8.08 13.31 22.62
C GLY A 124 9.34 12.60 22.14
N HIS A 125 9.23 11.89 21.03
CA HIS A 125 10.29 11.03 20.54
C HIS A 125 10.93 11.56 19.26
N ILE A 126 10.15 12.28 18.44
CA ILE A 126 10.57 12.78 17.15
C ILE A 126 9.96 14.18 16.95
N LEU A 127 10.80 15.15 16.59
CA LEU A 127 10.37 16.46 16.11
C LEU A 127 10.05 16.38 14.62
N ARG A 128 8.93 16.97 14.19
CA ARG A 128 8.59 17.16 12.77
C ARG A 128 8.45 18.64 12.41
N GLY A 129 8.81 18.99 11.18
CA GLY A 129 8.63 20.34 10.62
C GLY A 129 8.63 20.26 9.10
N GLY A 130 7.68 20.92 8.43
CA GLY A 130 7.60 20.93 6.97
C GLY A 130 8.34 22.13 6.39
N CYS A 131 9.47 21.91 5.71
CA CYS A 131 10.27 23.00 5.16
C CYS A 131 9.86 23.36 3.72
N PHE A 132 9.21 22.44 3.01
CA PHE A 132 8.66 22.65 1.67
C PHE A 132 7.15 22.46 1.71
N LYS A 133 6.41 23.48 1.26
CA LYS A 133 4.94 23.45 1.31
C LYS A 133 4.39 23.72 -0.08
N PRO A 134 3.85 22.71 -0.79
CA PRO A 134 3.22 22.94 -2.08
C PRO A 134 2.00 23.84 -1.88
N ARG A 135 2.02 25.04 -2.46
CA ARG A 135 0.91 25.99 -2.39
C ARG A 135 0.33 26.22 -3.77
N THR A 136 -0.99 26.29 -3.82
CA THR A 136 -1.73 26.64 -5.05
C THR A 136 -1.55 28.12 -5.40
N SER A 137 -1.33 28.99 -4.42
CA SER A 137 -1.09 30.43 -4.62
C SER A 137 0.39 30.77 -4.46
N PRO A 138 0.98 31.56 -5.38
CA PRO A 138 2.38 31.97 -5.31
C PRO A 138 2.65 32.94 -4.14
N TYR A 139 1.62 33.64 -3.64
CA TYR A 139 1.74 34.61 -2.55
C TYR A 139 1.65 33.98 -1.16
N SER A 140 1.33 32.68 -1.08
CA SER A 140 1.34 31.96 0.19
C SER A 140 2.78 31.67 0.63
N PHE A 141 3.00 31.56 1.94
CA PHE A 141 4.28 31.08 2.47
C PHE A 141 4.62 29.71 1.86
N GLN A 142 5.76 29.58 1.19
CA GLN A 142 6.13 28.33 0.50
C GLN A 142 6.92 27.35 1.40
N GLY A 143 7.19 27.75 2.65
CA GLY A 143 8.19 27.09 3.49
C GLY A 143 9.57 27.73 3.30
N LEU A 144 10.47 27.54 4.28
CA LEU A 144 11.85 28.05 4.23
C LEU A 144 12.78 27.21 3.32
N GLY A 145 12.30 26.10 2.77
CA GLY A 145 13.11 25.23 1.91
C GLY A 145 14.32 24.65 2.65
N TYR A 146 15.49 24.77 2.05
CA TYR A 146 16.74 24.27 2.64
C TYR A 146 17.14 24.98 3.94
N GLU A 147 16.85 26.29 4.06
CA GLU A 147 17.12 27.03 5.30
C GLU A 147 16.33 26.48 6.49
N GLY A 148 15.14 25.93 6.25
CA GLY A 148 14.38 25.25 7.31
C GLY A 148 14.86 23.83 7.61
N LEU A 149 15.69 23.22 6.75
CA LEU A 149 16.27 21.89 6.96
C LEU A 149 17.59 21.95 7.75
N ASP A 150 18.38 23.01 7.53
CA ASP A 150 19.64 23.29 8.24
C ASP A 150 19.39 23.66 9.71
#